data_AF-A0A645J4R7-F1
#
_entry.id   AF-A0A645J4R7-F1
#
_cell.length_a   1.000
_cell.length_b   1.000
_cell.length_c   1.000
_cell.angle_alpha   90.00
_cell.angle_beta   90.00
_cell.angle_gamma   90.00
#
_symmetry.space_group_name_H-M   'P 1'
#
loop_
_entity.id
_entity.type
_entity.pdbx_description
1 polymer ?
#
loop_
_entity_poly.entity_id
_entity_poly.type
_entity_poly.pdbx_seq_one_letter_code
_entity_poly.pdbx_strand_id
1 'polypeptide(L)'
;MIVKQGEVFFVTEALSVLEGIERGPAGNTSLTAAFALAQEMDEDQTIVVQETEYTGAGKHPMPQISFAKQNGIEVLFGDPDEEIPGKNIVFPDEPSKIKIRDFDLNKAKASYIKNAINNYGKTEISRNDFDFLIKDAKSDEEFALSVLTELGVKIS
;
A
#
# COMPACT_ATOMS: atom_id res chain seq x y z
N MET A 1 6.06 6.58 2.46
CA MET A 1 6.45 6.20 1.09
C MET A 1 5.76 4.91 0.70
N ILE A 2 5.24 4.82 -0.53
CA ILE A 2 4.52 3.65 -1.09
C ILE A 2 4.93 3.42 -2.54
N VAL A 3 4.71 2.20 -3.02
CA VAL A 3 4.80 1.78 -4.42
C VAL A 3 3.43 1.22 -4.86
N LYS A 4 3.17 1.20 -6.16
CA LYS A 4 1.93 0.73 -6.79
C LYS A 4 1.95 -0.77 -7.00
N GLN A 5 0.77 -1.38 -7.11
CA GLN A 5 0.65 -2.84 -7.18
C GLN A 5 1.25 -3.39 -8.49
N GLY A 6 1.01 -2.71 -9.61
CA GLY A 6 1.61 -3.09 -10.90
C GLY A 6 3.14 -3.02 -10.90
N GLU A 7 3.74 -2.04 -10.23
CA GLU A 7 5.20 -1.91 -10.07
C GLU A 7 5.77 -3.11 -9.29
N VAL A 8 5.10 -3.52 -8.21
CA VAL A 8 5.52 -4.68 -7.40
C VAL A 8 5.43 -5.98 -8.19
N PHE A 9 4.36 -6.17 -8.97
CA PHE A 9 4.23 -7.34 -9.84
C PHE A 9 5.29 -7.36 -10.94
N PHE A 10 5.59 -6.20 -11.54
CA PHE A 10 6.66 -6.08 -12.54
C PHE A 10 8.02 -6.49 -11.96
N VAL A 11 8.42 -5.90 -10.83
CA VAL A 11 9.72 -6.23 -10.20
C VAL A 11 9.78 -7.67 -9.74
N THR A 12 8.65 -8.23 -9.29
CA THR A 12 8.57 -9.65 -8.91
C THR A 12 8.85 -10.57 -10.08
N GLU A 13 8.26 -10.30 -11.24
CA GLU A 13 8.52 -11.08 -12.45
C GLU A 13 9.95 -10.86 -12.96
N ALA A 14 10.44 -9.61 -12.93
CA ALA A 14 11.80 -9.28 -13.35
C ALA A 14 12.86 -10.01 -12.51
N LEU A 15 12.69 -10.06 -11.18
CA LEU A 15 13.58 -10.82 -10.28
C LEU A 15 13.61 -12.31 -10.64
N SER A 16 12.43 -12.89 -10.92
CA SER A 16 12.32 -14.29 -11.34
C SER A 16 13.03 -14.56 -12.67
N VAL A 17 12.80 -13.70 -13.67
CA VAL A 17 13.33 -13.87 -15.03
C VAL A 17 14.83 -13.59 -15.11
N LEU A 18 15.33 -12.56 -14.42
CA LEU A 18 16.72 -12.13 -14.51
C LEU A 18 17.64 -12.89 -13.56
N GLU A 19 17.20 -13.12 -12.31
CA GLU A 19 18.03 -13.71 -11.26
C GLU A 19 17.65 -15.16 -10.94
N GLY A 20 16.55 -15.68 -11.50
CA GLY A 20 16.04 -17.02 -11.19
C GLY A 20 15.45 -17.14 -9.78
N ILE A 21 15.18 -16.00 -9.12
CA ILE A 21 14.73 -15.95 -7.72
C ILE A 21 13.20 -15.78 -7.68
N GLU A 22 12.50 -16.89 -7.42
CA GLU A 22 11.05 -16.88 -7.29
C GLU A 22 10.59 -16.45 -5.88
N ARG A 23 10.10 -15.22 -5.80
CA ARG A 23 9.58 -14.60 -4.57
C ARG A 23 8.19 -14.03 -4.80
N GLY A 24 7.43 -13.88 -3.71
CA GLY A 24 6.08 -13.34 -3.77
C GLY A 24 6.06 -11.81 -3.80
N PRO A 25 5.02 -11.19 -4.39
CA PRO A 25 4.86 -9.73 -4.43
C PRO A 25 4.99 -9.03 -3.08
N ALA A 26 4.48 -9.65 -2.00
CA ALA A 26 4.57 -9.09 -0.65
C ALA A 26 6.02 -8.94 -0.17
N GLY A 27 6.88 -9.92 -0.46
CA GLY A 27 8.30 -9.88 -0.11
C GLY A 27 9.08 -8.89 -0.97
N ASN A 28 8.65 -8.68 -2.22
CA ASN A 28 9.34 -7.83 -3.19
C ASN A 28 8.92 -6.35 -3.11
N THR A 29 8.03 -5.96 -2.20
CA THR A 29 7.66 -4.55 -2.03
C THR A 29 8.88 -3.70 -1.62
N SER A 30 9.74 -4.23 -0.75
CA SER A 30 10.99 -3.57 -0.36
C SER A 30 11.96 -3.49 -1.55
N LEU A 31 12.07 -4.55 -2.35
CA LEU A 31 12.87 -4.58 -3.56
C LEU A 31 12.39 -3.56 -4.60
N THR A 32 11.08 -3.43 -4.82
CA THR A 32 10.51 -2.43 -5.73
C THR A 32 10.84 -1.00 -5.26
N ALA A 33 10.72 -0.72 -3.96
CA ALA A 33 11.10 0.57 -3.42
C ALA A 33 12.60 0.83 -3.55
N ALA A 34 13.45 -0.17 -3.32
CA ALA A 34 14.89 -0.03 -3.52
C ALA A 34 15.26 0.18 -4.98
N PHE A 35 14.58 -0.50 -5.92
CA PHE A 35 14.77 -0.28 -7.34
C PHE A 35 14.43 1.17 -7.72
N ALA A 36 13.32 1.72 -7.23
CA ALA A 36 12.98 3.13 -7.42
C ALA A 36 14.06 4.07 -6.87
N LEU A 37 14.53 3.81 -5.65
CA LEU A 37 15.56 4.65 -5.02
C LEU A 37 16.90 4.57 -5.75
N ALA A 38 17.29 3.38 -6.23
CA ALA A 38 18.56 3.16 -6.92
C ALA A 38 18.67 3.96 -8.23
N GLN A 39 17.55 4.34 -8.85
CA GLN A 39 17.55 5.20 -10.04
C GLN A 39 18.07 6.62 -9.76
N GLU A 40 18.05 7.06 -8.51
CA GLU A 40 18.53 8.38 -8.06
C GLU A 40 19.92 8.31 -7.39
N MET A 41 20.52 7.12 -7.34
CA MET A 41 21.78 6.85 -6.65
C MET A 41 22.96 6.79 -7.63
N ASP A 42 24.16 7.06 -7.12
CA ASP A 42 25.40 6.88 -7.88
C ASP A 42 25.73 5.38 -8.04
N GLU A 43 26.43 5.01 -9.11
CA GLU A 43 26.72 3.62 -9.48
C GLU A 43 27.51 2.82 -8.41
N ASP A 44 28.25 3.51 -7.55
CA ASP A 44 29.07 2.90 -6.49
C ASP A 44 28.33 2.70 -5.16
N GLN A 45 27.09 3.18 -5.07
CA GLN A 45 26.28 3.05 -3.87
C GLN A 45 25.53 1.71 -3.86
N THR A 46 25.29 1.17 -2.66
CA THR A 46 24.61 -0.13 -2.49
C THR A 46 23.41 0.01 -1.55
N ILE A 47 22.26 -0.54 -1.97
CA ILE A 47 21.08 -0.70 -1.12
C ILE A 47 20.99 -2.15 -0.66
N VAL A 48 20.84 -2.35 0.65
CA VAL A 48 20.52 -3.67 1.20
C VAL A 48 19.04 -3.72 1.50
N VAL A 49 18.32 -4.63 0.83
CA VAL A 49 16.92 -4.91 1.13
C VAL A 49 16.79 -6.24 1.86
N GLN A 50 15.89 -6.26 2.83
CA GLN A 50 15.44 -7.51 3.43
C GLN A 50 14.17 -7.97 2.72
N GLU A 51 14.20 -9.20 2.25
CA GLU A 51 13.01 -9.91 1.82
C GLU A 51 12.48 -10.74 3.00
N THR A 52 11.16 -10.72 3.21
CA THR A 52 10.51 -11.69 4.09
C THR A 52 10.02 -12.86 3.24
N GLU A 53 10.65 -14.03 3.41
CA GLU A 53 10.19 -15.25 2.76
C GLU A 53 8.92 -15.77 3.43
N TYR A 54 7.79 -15.67 2.73
CA TYR A 54 6.59 -16.43 3.06
C TYR A 54 6.66 -17.80 2.38
N THR A 55 6.72 -18.89 3.16
CA THR A 55 6.78 -20.27 2.65
C THR A 55 5.43 -20.80 2.13
N GLY A 56 4.49 -19.91 1.76
CA GLY A 56 3.13 -20.25 1.34
C GLY A 56 2.90 -20.15 -0.18
N ALA A 57 1.78 -20.74 -0.63
CA ALA A 57 1.28 -20.59 -2.01
C ALA A 57 0.98 -19.11 -2.34
N GLY A 58 1.25 -18.68 -3.58
CA GLY A 58 1.07 -17.29 -4.03
C GLY A 58 2.35 -16.55 -4.46
N LYS A 59 3.45 -17.29 -4.72
CA LYS A 59 4.73 -16.72 -5.19
C LYS A 59 4.60 -16.07 -6.57
N HIS A 60 3.88 -16.71 -7.47
CA HIS A 60 3.64 -16.13 -8.78
C HIS A 60 2.59 -15.02 -8.68
N PRO A 61 2.77 -13.84 -9.30
CA PRO A 61 1.72 -12.83 -9.38
C PRO A 61 0.47 -13.27 -10.18
N MET A 62 0.56 -14.28 -11.04
CA MET A 62 -0.51 -14.67 -11.97
C MET A 62 -1.86 -15.01 -11.32
N PRO A 63 -1.95 -15.78 -10.22
CA PRO A 63 -3.21 -16.01 -9.52
C PRO A 63 -3.85 -14.71 -9.00
N GLN A 64 -3.06 -13.76 -8.49
CA GLN A 64 -3.57 -12.48 -8.01
C GLN A 64 -4.10 -11.61 -9.17
N ILE A 65 -3.37 -11.58 -10.29
CA ILE A 65 -3.79 -10.88 -11.51
C ILE A 65 -5.08 -11.50 -12.07
N SER A 66 -5.15 -12.83 -12.10
CA SER A 66 -6.30 -13.57 -12.62
C SER A 66 -7.54 -13.32 -11.75
N PHE A 67 -7.37 -13.35 -10.43
CA PHE A 67 -8.42 -12.99 -9.49
C PHE A 67 -8.87 -11.53 -9.67
N ALA A 68 -7.94 -10.58 -9.83
CA ALA A 68 -8.28 -9.18 -10.08
C ALA A 68 -9.12 -9.03 -11.37
N LYS A 69 -8.70 -9.65 -12.47
CA LYS A 69 -9.46 -9.65 -13.73
C LYS A 69 -10.87 -10.23 -13.57
N GLN A 70 -11.01 -11.33 -12.83
CA GLN A 70 -12.33 -11.94 -12.55
C GLN A 70 -13.25 -11.02 -11.74
N ASN A 71 -12.69 -10.11 -10.95
CA ASN A 71 -13.43 -9.12 -10.17
C ASN A 71 -13.61 -7.77 -10.92
N GLY A 72 -13.36 -7.74 -12.23
CA GLY A 72 -13.57 -6.54 -13.06
C GLY A 72 -12.46 -5.49 -12.96
N ILE A 73 -11.30 -5.84 -12.39
CA ILE A 73 -10.13 -4.95 -12.37
C ILE A 73 -9.45 -5.00 -13.74
N GLU A 74 -9.26 -3.83 -14.35
CA GLU A 74 -8.54 -3.71 -15.62
C GLU A 74 -7.03 -3.91 -15.41
N VAL A 75 -6.36 -4.59 -16.35
CA VAL A 75 -4.92 -4.81 -16.29
C VAL A 75 -4.29 -4.20 -17.53
N LEU A 76 -3.43 -3.20 -17.33
CA LEU A 76 -2.91 -2.32 -18.36
C LEU A 76 -1.38 -2.24 -18.29
N PHE A 77 -0.75 -1.82 -19.38
CA PHE A 77 0.65 -1.35 -19.39
C PHE A 77 0.66 0.15 -19.66
N GLY A 78 1.44 0.92 -18.92
CA GLY A 78 1.49 2.39 -19.04
C GLY A 78 2.19 3.08 -17.88
N ASP A 79 1.76 4.29 -17.54
CA ASP A 79 2.26 5.02 -16.36
C ASP A 79 1.60 4.50 -15.08
N PRO A 80 2.36 3.98 -14.10
CA PRO A 80 1.80 3.51 -12.83
C PRO A 80 1.02 4.58 -12.03
N ASP A 81 1.15 5.87 -12.33
CA ASP A 81 0.30 6.90 -11.73
C ASP A 81 -1.16 6.90 -12.20
N GLU A 82 -1.45 6.27 -13.34
CA GLU A 82 -2.82 6.03 -13.80
C GLU A 82 -3.51 4.88 -13.02
N GLU A 83 -2.78 4.22 -12.11
CA GLU A 83 -3.32 3.18 -11.25
C GLU A 83 -4.25 3.74 -10.17
N ILE A 84 -5.51 3.32 -10.24
CA ILE A 84 -6.61 3.62 -9.32
C ILE A 84 -6.95 2.35 -8.53
N PRO A 85 -6.70 2.33 -7.21
CA PRO A 85 -7.00 1.18 -6.36
C PRO A 85 -8.45 0.70 -6.49
N GLY A 86 -8.63 -0.59 -6.71
CA GLY A 86 -9.95 -1.21 -6.87
C GLY A 86 -10.59 -0.98 -8.25
N LYS A 87 -9.88 -0.36 -9.21
CA LYS A 87 -10.36 -0.19 -10.59
C LYS A 87 -9.41 -0.81 -11.62
N ASN A 88 -8.11 -0.55 -11.53
CA ASN A 88 -7.13 -1.07 -12.46
C ASN A 88 -5.79 -1.39 -11.76
N ILE A 89 -4.96 -2.17 -12.45
CA ILE A 89 -3.56 -2.43 -12.12
C ILE A 89 -2.75 -2.02 -13.34
N VAL A 90 -1.78 -1.12 -13.17
CA VAL A 90 -0.99 -0.59 -14.27
C VAL A 90 0.45 -1.05 -14.13
N PHE A 91 0.85 -1.96 -15.02
CA PHE A 91 2.24 -2.38 -15.14
C PHE A 91 3.03 -1.25 -15.82
N PRO A 92 4.21 -0.88 -15.29
CA PRO A 92 5.07 0.06 -15.99
C PRO A 92 5.45 -0.53 -17.35
N ASP A 93 5.29 0.26 -18.41
CA ASP A 93 5.75 -0.07 -19.77
C ASP A 93 7.28 0.05 -19.92
N GLU A 94 7.94 0.79 -19.03
CA GLU A 94 9.40 0.84 -18.90
C GLU A 94 9.82 0.94 -17.41
N PRO A 95 10.98 0.35 -17.01
CA PRO A 95 11.40 0.31 -15.61
C PRO A 95 11.57 1.67 -14.95
N SER A 96 11.95 2.70 -15.72
CA SER A 96 12.18 4.07 -15.22
C SER A 96 10.93 4.76 -14.65
N LYS A 97 9.73 4.22 -14.92
CA LYS A 97 8.48 4.74 -14.37
C LYS A 97 8.15 4.21 -12.97
N ILE A 98 8.90 3.22 -12.47
CA ILE A 98 8.75 2.73 -11.11
C ILE A 98 9.27 3.81 -10.15
N LYS A 99 8.40 4.29 -9.24
CA LYS A 99 8.74 5.39 -8.34
C LYS A 99 8.20 5.23 -6.94
N ILE A 100 8.89 5.85 -6.00
CA ILE A 100 8.40 6.01 -4.64
C ILE A 100 7.45 7.20 -4.58
N ARG A 101 6.33 7.03 -3.86
CA ARG A 101 5.36 8.09 -3.63
C ARG A 101 5.22 8.38 -2.15
N ASP A 102 5.17 9.65 -1.78
CA ASP A 102 4.85 10.02 -0.42
C ASP A 102 3.41 9.66 -0.08
N PHE A 103 3.22 9.25 1.17
CA PHE A 103 1.93 8.86 1.68
C PHE A 103 1.69 9.56 3.01
N ASP A 104 0.63 10.35 3.05
CA ASP A 104 0.26 11.12 4.23
C ASP A 104 -0.32 10.19 5.32
N LEU A 105 0.48 9.98 6.36
CA LEU A 105 0.09 9.17 7.51
C LEU A 105 -1.07 9.79 8.30
N ASN A 106 -1.20 11.13 8.33
CA ASN A 106 -2.33 11.77 8.99
C ASN A 106 -3.61 11.47 8.21
N LYS A 107 -3.58 11.53 6.88
CA LYS A 107 -4.72 11.11 6.03
C LYS A 107 -5.09 9.64 6.30
N ALA A 108 -4.12 8.76 6.45
CA ALA A 108 -4.35 7.34 6.74
C ALA A 108 -5.02 7.14 8.11
N LYS A 109 -4.51 7.81 9.16
CA LYS A 109 -5.08 7.79 10.51
C LYS A 109 -6.51 8.32 10.52
N ALA A 110 -6.76 9.46 9.86
CA ALA A 110 -8.10 10.02 9.74
C ALA A 110 -9.05 9.06 9.01
N SER A 111 -8.61 8.45 7.91
CA SER A 111 -9.41 7.46 7.18
C SER A 111 -9.71 6.23 8.03
N TYR A 112 -8.77 5.77 8.85
CA TYR A 112 -8.97 4.67 9.79
C TYR A 112 -10.06 5.00 10.80
N ILE A 113 -9.97 6.16 11.48
CA ILE A 113 -10.98 6.61 12.46
C ILE A 113 -12.35 6.75 11.77
N LYS A 114 -12.40 7.37 10.59
CA LYS A 114 -13.64 7.52 9.79
C LYS A 114 -14.29 6.16 9.49
N ASN A 115 -13.49 5.19 9.03
CA ASN A 115 -13.98 3.85 8.72
C ASN A 115 -14.42 3.09 9.99
N ALA A 116 -13.69 3.21 11.09
CA ALA A 116 -14.06 2.60 12.36
C ALA A 116 -15.44 3.07 12.83
N ILE A 117 -15.72 4.38 12.75
CA ILE A 117 -17.04 4.93 13.08
C ILE A 117 -18.12 4.49 12.08
N ASN A 118 -17.86 4.67 10.78
CA ASN A 118 -18.86 4.46 9.73
C ASN A 118 -19.27 2.99 9.59
N ASN A 119 -18.33 2.05 9.74
CA ASN A 119 -18.61 0.62 9.63
C ASN A 119 -19.59 0.12 10.69
N TYR A 120 -19.66 0.79 11.85
CA TYR A 120 -20.59 0.46 12.93
C TYR A 120 -21.75 1.47 13.05
N GLY A 121 -21.83 2.46 12.15
CA GLY A 121 -22.89 3.47 12.13
C GLY A 121 -23.01 4.27 13.44
N LYS A 122 -21.89 4.50 14.13
CA LYS A 122 -21.89 5.15 15.45
C LYS A 122 -22.02 6.67 15.29
N THR A 123 -23.00 7.26 15.96
CA THR A 123 -23.15 8.71 16.10
C THR A 123 -22.72 9.20 17.48
N GLU A 124 -22.49 8.28 18.39
CA GLU A 124 -22.05 8.51 19.75
C GLU A 124 -21.11 7.37 20.19
N ILE A 125 -20.01 7.71 20.85
CA ILE A 125 -19.00 6.78 21.35
C ILE A 125 -18.68 7.09 22.80
N SER A 126 -18.29 6.08 23.58
CA SER A 126 -17.87 6.28 24.97
C SER A 126 -16.46 6.87 25.05
N ARG A 127 -16.08 7.41 26.22
CA ARG A 127 -14.67 7.77 26.47
C ARG A 127 -13.69 6.61 26.26
N ASN A 128 -14.10 5.38 26.57
CA ASN A 128 -13.25 4.19 26.34
C ASN A 128 -13.01 3.94 24.85
N ASP A 129 -14.04 4.13 24.01
CA ASP A 129 -13.91 4.00 22.56
C ASP A 129 -13.00 5.10 21.99
N PHE A 130 -13.11 6.32 22.52
CA PHE A 130 -12.24 7.43 22.14
C PHE A 130 -10.77 7.15 22.48
N ASP A 131 -10.49 6.72 23.71
CA ASP A 131 -9.13 6.37 24.15
C ASP A 131 -8.55 5.18 23.34
N PHE A 132 -9.41 4.23 22.94
CA PHE A 132 -9.04 3.14 22.04
C PHE A 132 -8.64 3.66 20.65
N LEU A 133 -9.46 4.53 20.04
CA LEU A 133 -9.18 5.08 18.71
C LEU A 133 -7.85 5.84 18.66
N ILE A 134 -7.54 6.63 19.71
CA ILE A 134 -6.26 7.36 19.82
C ILE A 134 -5.08 6.39 19.84
N LYS A 135 -5.15 5.36 20.69
CA LYS A 135 -4.07 4.37 20.83
C LYS A 135 -3.86 3.58 19.56
N ASP A 136 -4.95 3.12 18.94
CA ASP A 136 -4.87 2.24 17.77
C ASP A 136 -4.43 3.01 16.52
N ALA A 137 -4.95 4.24 16.32
CA ALA A 137 -4.50 5.12 15.25
C ALA A 137 -3.10 5.70 15.48
N LYS A 138 -2.50 5.51 16.66
CA LYS A 138 -1.26 6.17 17.09
C LYS A 138 -1.33 7.69 16.84
N SER A 139 -2.43 8.30 17.24
CA SER A 139 -2.66 9.74 17.14
C SER A 139 -2.68 10.38 18.53
N ASP A 140 -2.98 11.67 18.59
CA ASP A 140 -3.25 12.41 19.84
C ASP A 140 -4.76 12.71 19.97
N GLU A 141 -5.15 13.23 21.14
CA GLU A 141 -6.53 13.59 21.45
C GLU A 141 -7.09 14.67 20.53
N GLU A 142 -6.27 15.68 20.18
CA GLU A 142 -6.70 16.82 19.36
C GLU A 142 -7.05 16.35 17.94
N PHE A 143 -6.20 15.53 17.35
CA PHE A 143 -6.40 14.93 16.04
C PHE A 143 -7.60 14.00 15.99
N ALA A 144 -7.74 13.10 16.97
CA ALA A 144 -8.88 12.19 17.00
C ALA A 144 -10.20 12.96 17.18
N LEU A 145 -10.20 13.98 18.04
CA LEU A 145 -11.37 14.83 18.28
C LEU A 145 -11.74 15.64 17.02
N SER A 146 -10.76 16.18 16.29
CA SER A 146 -11.03 16.92 15.06
C SER A 146 -11.72 16.04 14.01
N VAL A 147 -11.23 14.80 13.83
CA VAL A 147 -11.82 13.83 12.89
C VAL A 147 -13.22 13.42 13.30
N LEU A 148 -13.48 13.19 14.59
CA LEU A 148 -14.82 12.84 15.08
C LEU A 148 -15.80 14.00 14.97
N THR A 149 -15.33 15.23 15.19
CA THR A 149 -16.13 16.45 15.04
C THR A 149 -16.55 16.66 13.59
N GLU A 150 -15.66 16.42 12.62
CA GLU A 150 -16.01 16.44 11.18
C GLU A 150 -17.12 15.43 10.83
N LEU A 151 -17.16 14.29 11.53
CA LEU A 151 -18.19 13.26 11.36
C LEU A 151 -19.47 13.53 12.16
N GLY A 152 -19.50 14.54 13.03
CA GLY A 152 -20.63 14.83 13.90
C GLY A 152 -20.84 13.79 15.02
N VAL A 153 -19.80 13.06 15.42
CA VAL A 153 -19.86 12.04 16.47
C VAL A 153 -19.71 12.69 17.84
N LYS A 154 -20.58 12.33 18.79
CA LYS A 154 -20.51 12.79 20.18
C LYS A 154 -19.72 11.80 21.05
N ILE A 155 -19.05 12.32 22.06
CA ILE A 155 -18.36 11.52 23.08
C ILE A 155 -19.18 11.61 24.37
N SER A 156 -19.59 10.47 24.93
CA SER A 156 -20.32 10.36 26.20
C SER A 156 -19.61 9.58 27.30
#